data_AF-A0A9D2C2Z1-F1
#
_entry.id   AF-A0A9D2C2Z1-F1
#
_cell.length_a   1.000
_cell.length_b   1.000
_cell.length_c   1.000
_cell.angle_alpha   90.00
_cell.angle_beta   90.00
_cell.angle_gamma   90.00
#
_symmetry.space_group_name_H-M   'P 1'
#
loop_
_entity.id
_entity.type
_entity.pdbx_description
1 polymer ?
#
loop_
_entity_poly.entity_id
_entity_poly.type
_entity_poly.pdbx_seq_one_letter_code
_entity_poly.pdbx_strand_id
1 'polypeptide(L)' 'MAKENWYRFLGVIGALLLVGFAVQTWADLIQYSQGDMDPTLMMTTMFIRAAEFILPAIVLFIAALLLKRKFHE' A
#
# COMPACT_ATOMS: atom_id res chain seq x y z
N MET A 1 -7.44 -6.82 -22.08
CA MET A 1 -8.33 -6.00 -21.25
C MET A 1 -8.59 -4.69 -21.97
N ALA A 2 -9.85 -4.31 -22.21
CA ALA A 2 -10.20 -3.05 -22.86
C ALA A 2 -9.65 -1.87 -22.03
N LYS A 3 -9.17 -0.81 -22.70
CA LYS A 3 -8.54 0.39 -22.09
C LYS A 3 -9.37 1.00 -20.95
N GLU A 4 -10.68 0.82 -20.99
CA GLU A 4 -11.65 1.32 -20.01
C GLU A 4 -11.49 0.71 -18.60
N ASN A 5 -10.93 -0.49 -18.45
CA ASN A 5 -10.82 -1.14 -17.13
C ASN A 5 -9.52 -0.87 -16.38
N TRP A 6 -8.57 -0.12 -16.97
CA TRP A 6 -7.23 0.06 -16.38
C TRP A 6 -7.24 0.84 -15.08
N TYR A 7 -8.07 1.89 -14.98
CA TYR A 7 -8.17 2.68 -13.75
C TYR A 7 -8.82 1.88 -12.61
N ARG A 8 -9.79 1.01 -12.92
CA ARG A 8 -10.40 0.10 -11.93
C ARG A 8 -9.38 -0.92 -11.44
N PHE A 9 -8.60 -1.49 -12.35
CA PHE A 9 -7.52 -2.44 -12.02
C PHE A 9 -6.46 -1.79 -11.11
N LEU A 10 -5.99 -0.59 -11.44
CA LEU A 10 -5.04 0.15 -10.61
C LEU A 10 -5.63 0.52 -9.24
N GLY A 11 -6.91 0.87 -9.18
CA GLY A 11 -7.62 1.10 -7.92
C GLY A 11 -7.68 -0.14 -7.03
N VAL A 12 -7.94 -1.31 -7.61
CA VAL A 12 -7.94 -2.60 -6.87
C VAL A 12 -6.54 -2.94 -6.36
N ILE A 13 -5.48 -2.74 -7.17
CA ILE A 13 -4.10 -2.95 -6.71
C ILE A 13 -3.75 -1.99 -5.57
N GLY A 14 -4.14 -0.71 -5.67
CA GLY A 14 -3.96 0.27 -4.60
C GLY A 14 -4.65 -0.17 -3.30
N ALA A 15 -5.89 -0.67 -3.39
CA ALA A 15 -6.59 -1.21 -2.22
C ALA A 15 -5.89 -2.43 -1.63
N LEU A 16 -5.39 -3.36 -2.46
CA LEU A 16 -4.63 -4.52 -2.00
C LEU A 16 -3.33 -4.14 -1.29
N LEU A 17 -2.64 -3.08 -1.74
CA LEU A 17 -1.45 -2.56 -1.05
C LEU A 17 -1.78 -2.01 0.34
N LEU A 18 -2.90 -1.31 0.50
CA LEU A 18 -3.35 -0.83 1.81
C LEU A 18 -3.73 -1.99 2.74
N VAL A 19 -4.39 -3.03 2.23
CA VAL A 19 -4.70 -4.24 3.00
C VAL A 19 -3.42 -4.97 3.40
N GLY A 20 -2.47 -5.12 2.48
CA GLY A 20 -1.15 -5.71 2.75
C GLY A 20 -0.41 -4.96 3.86
N PHE A 21 -0.40 -3.63 3.79
CA PHE A 21 0.17 -2.78 4.84
C PHE A 21 -0.49 -3.01 6.21
N ALA A 22 -1.83 -3.07 6.25
CA ALA A 22 -2.57 -3.30 7.49
C ALA A 22 -2.27 -4.68 8.12
N VAL A 23 -2.28 -5.75 7.31
CA VAL A 23 -1.97 -7.12 7.77
C VAL A 23 -0.54 -7.20 8.30
N GLN A 24 0.41 -6.63 7.55
CA GLN A 24 1.81 -6.64 7.91
C GLN A 24 2.08 -5.84 9.19
N THR A 25 1.43 -4.68 9.34
CA THR A 25 1.51 -3.85 10.56
C THR A 25 0.93 -4.59 11.76
N TRP A 26 -0.17 -5.34 11.57
CA TRP A 26 -0.76 -6.14 12.63
C TRP A 26 0.17 -7.29 13.07
N ALA A 27 0.83 -7.95 12.12
CA ALA A 27 1.82 -8.98 12.42
C ALA A 27 3.00 -8.44 13.23
N ASP A 28 3.51 -7.25 12.88
CA ASP A 28 4.59 -6.59 13.64
C ASP A 28 4.16 -6.21 15.06
N LEU A 29 2.92 -5.72 15.22
CA LEU A 29 2.37 -5.41 16.55
C LEU A 29 2.25 -6.67 17.43
N ILE A 30 1.91 -7.82 16.84
CA ILE A 30 1.88 -9.10 17.56
C ILE A 30 3.31 -9.49 17.99
N GLN A 31 4.29 -9.43 17.10
CA GLN A 31 5.68 -9.77 17.42
C GLN A 31 6.24 -8.85 18.52
N TYR A 32 5.93 -7.55 18.46
CA TYR A 32 6.27 -6.60 19.50
C TYR A 32 5.60 -6.94 20.84
N SER A 33 4.30 -7.26 20.84
CA SER A 33 3.57 -7.64 22.05
C SER A 33 4.07 -8.94 22.69
N GLN A 34 4.68 -9.83 21.91
CA GLN A 34 5.27 -11.08 22.41
C GLN A 34 6.71 -10.89 22.95
N GLY A 35 7.27 -9.69 22.84
CA GLY A 35 8.63 -9.38 23.28
C GLY A 35 9.71 -9.84 22.30
N ASP A 36 9.31 -10.32 21.12
CA ASP A 36 10.22 -10.81 20.08
C ASP A 36 10.80 -9.66 19.22
N MET A 37 10.33 -8.43 19.40
CA MET A 37 10.75 -7.25 18.64
C MET A 37 11.09 -6.07 19.55
N ASP A 38 12.28 -5.50 19.37
CA ASP A 38 12.73 -4.32 20.11
C ASP A 38 11.94 -3.06 19.69
N PRO A 39 11.55 -2.16 20.61
CA PRO A 39 10.79 -0.94 20.28
C PRO A 39 11.45 -0.06 19.21
N THR A 40 12.78 -0.01 19.23
CA THR A 40 13.57 0.79 18.28
C THR A 40 13.47 0.20 16.88
N LEU A 41 13.51 -1.13 16.81
CA LEU A 41 13.45 -1.91 15.59
C LEU A 41 12.03 -1.87 15.00
N MET A 42 11.00 -1.97 15.86
CA MET A 42 9.60 -1.80 15.49
C MET A 42 9.34 -0.42 14.84
N MET A 43 9.88 0.66 15.42
CA MET A 43 9.70 2.00 14.85
C MET A 43 10.36 2.11 13.47
N THR A 44 11.58 1.58 13.31
CA THR A 44 12.29 1.62 12.02
C THR A 44 11.60 0.77 10.97
N THR A 45 11.15 -0.44 11.32
CA THR A 45 10.44 -1.32 10.39
C THR A 45 9.08 -0.74 9.98
N MET A 46 8.37 -0.05 10.89
CA MET A 46 7.13 0.65 10.55
C MET A 46 7.35 1.74 9.49
N PHE A 47 8.39 2.57 9.63
CA PHE A 47 8.69 3.63 8.66
C PHE A 47 9.11 3.06 7.31
N ILE A 48 9.96 2.02 7.31
CA ILE A 48 10.40 1.34 6.08
C ILE A 48 9.19 0.72 5.37
N ARG A 49 8.35 -0.02 6.09
CA ARG A 49 7.16 -0.66 5.51
C ARG A 49 6.12 0.36 5.08
N ALA A 50 5.94 1.45 5.82
CA ALA A 50 5.09 2.55 5.38
C ALA A 50 5.58 3.10 4.03
N ALA A 51 6.89 3.31 3.87
CA ALA A 51 7.43 3.71 2.57
C ALA A 51 7.22 2.64 1.48
N GLU A 52 7.45 1.36 1.78
CA GLU A 52 7.32 0.25 0.83
C GLU A 52 5.89 0.00 0.35
N PHE A 53 4.87 0.28 1.17
CA PHE A 53 3.48 0.04 0.78
C PHE A 53 2.73 1.33 0.39
N ILE A 54 2.96 2.43 1.12
CA ILE A 54 2.24 3.69 0.88
C ILE A 54 2.78 4.41 -0.36
N LEU A 55 4.10 4.44 -0.59
CA LEU A 55 4.64 5.08 -1.80
C LEU A 55 4.13 4.45 -3.09
N PRO A 56 4.20 3.12 -3.29
CA PRO A 56 3.63 2.52 -4.50
C PRO A 56 2.11 2.65 -4.56
N ALA A 57 1.40 2.64 -3.43
CA ALA A 57 -0.05 2.91 -3.42
C ALA A 57 -0.36 4.33 -3.93
N ILE A 58 0.39 5.34 -3.50
CA ILE A 58 0.25 6.73 -3.97
C ILE A 58 0.56 6.82 -5.47
N VAL A 59 1.65 6.19 -5.93
CA VAL A 59 2.02 6.18 -7.35
C VAL A 59 0.93 5.55 -8.22
N LEU A 60 0.38 4.41 -7.80
CA LEU A 60 -0.71 3.74 -8.51
C LEU A 60 -2.00 4.56 -8.49
N PHE A 61 -2.29 5.25 -7.39
CA PHE A 61 -3.45 6.12 -7.28
C PHE A 61 -3.35 7.33 -8.21
N ILE A 62 -2.17 7.97 -8.28
CA ILE A 62 -1.89 9.07 -9.21
C ILE A 62 -1.99 8.56 -10.66
N ALA A 63 -1.41 7.40 -10.97
CA ALA A 63 -1.50 6.80 -12.30
C ALA A 63 -2.96 6.50 -12.69
N ALA A 64 -3.77 5.98 -11.76
CA ALA A 64 -5.19 5.73 -11.98
C ALA A 64 -5.96 7.04 -12.27
N LEU A 65 -5.68 8.12 -11.55
CA LEU A 65 -6.28 9.44 -11.78
C LEU A 65 -5.91 10.02 -13.16
N LEU A 66 -4.63 9.93 -13.55
CA LEU A 66 -4.15 10.40 -14.84
C LEU A 66 -4.79 9.62 -15.99
N LEU A 67 -4.89 8.30 -15.87
CA LEU A 67 -5.55 7.45 -16.87
C LEU A 67 -7.05 7.72 -16.93
N LYS A 68 -7.71 7.92 -15.77
CA LYS A 68 -9.12 8.31 -15.74
C LYS A 68 -9.34 9.62 -16.51
N ARG A 69 -8.50 10.63 -16.31
CA ARG A 69 -8.57 11.90 -17.06
C ARG A 69 -8.38 11.68 -18.56
N LYS A 70 -7.37 10.90 -18.96
CA LYS A 70 -7.00 10.68 -20.37
C LYS A 70 -8.03 9.84 -21.17
N PHE A 71 -8.78 8.96 -20.51
CA PHE A 71 -9.75 8.08 -21.18
C PHE A 71 -11.21 8.53 -21.06
N HIS A 72 -11.48 9.59 -20.29
CA HIS A 72 -12.81 10.23 -20.21
C HIS A 72 -12.89 11.56 -20.97
N GLU A 73 -11.82 11.97 -21.67
CA GLU A 73 -11.86 12.93 -22.80
C GLU A 73 -12.10 12.15 -24.10
#